data_AF-A0A645GUG6-F1
#
_entry.id   AF-A0A645GUG6-F1
#
_cell.length_a   1.000
_cell.length_b   1.000
_cell.length_c   1.000
_cell.angle_alpha   90.00
_cell.angle_beta   90.00
_cell.angle_gamma   90.00
#
_symmetry.space_group_name_H-M   'P 1'
#
loop_
_entity.id
_entity.type
_entity.pdbx_description
1 polymer ?
#
loop_
_entity_poly.entity_id
_entity_poly.type
_entity_poly.pdbx_seq_one_letter_code
_entity_poly.pdbx_strand_id
1 'polypeptide(L)' 'MLAMSKEHSLTSMRKPNRFVVGDRVMTSNCRLGTIVRVDKDELGEYCVVVLDIVSGEYAYDFADLEKI' A
#
# COMPACT_ATOMS: atom_id res chain seq x y z
N MET A 1 -3.25 -10.45 -25.96
CA MET A 1 -3.93 -9.78 -24.82
C MET A 1 -3.44 -10.48 -23.56
N LEU A 2 -2.75 -9.75 -22.67
CA LEU A 2 -2.12 -10.33 -21.48
C LEU A 2 -3.22 -10.69 -20.47
N ALA A 3 -3.37 -11.98 -20.17
CA ALA A 3 -4.27 -12.47 -19.14
C ALA A 3 -3.72 -12.08 -17.76
N MET A 4 -4.45 -11.22 -17.05
CA MET A 4 -4.21 -10.96 -15.63
C MET A 4 -5.18 -11.81 -14.83
N SER A 5 -4.79 -13.05 -14.55
CA SER A 5 -5.43 -13.87 -13.53
C SER A 5 -4.75 -13.58 -12.20
N LYS A 6 -5.48 -13.05 -11.22
CA LYS A 6 -5.24 -13.41 -9.82
C LYS A 6 -6.48 -13.20 -9.00
N GLU A 7 -6.89 -14.32 -8.42
CA GLU A 7 -8.08 -14.53 -7.62
C GLU A 7 -8.04 -13.64 -6.39
N HIS A 8 -9.13 -12.90 -6.19
CA HIS A 8 -9.32 -12.01 -5.06
C HIS A 8 -9.73 -12.89 -3.86
N SER A 9 -8.76 -13.40 -3.11
CA SER A 9 -9.01 -14.07 -1.83
C SER A 9 -9.57 -13.06 -0.83
N LEU A 10 -10.89 -13.03 -0.76
CA LEU A 10 -11.66 -12.40 0.31
C LEU A 10 -11.33 -13.12 1.60
N THR A 11 -10.50 -12.54 2.46
CA THR A 11 -10.63 -12.54 3.93
C THR A 11 -9.39 -11.92 4.56
N SER A 12 -9.42 -10.61 4.74
CA SER A 12 -8.78 -10.04 5.90
C SER A 12 -9.67 -8.90 6.35
N MET A 13 -10.40 -9.14 7.46
CA MET A 13 -10.97 -8.06 8.25
C MET A 13 -9.80 -7.29 8.85
N ARG A 14 -9.06 -6.55 8.00
CA ARG A 14 -8.01 -5.65 8.44
C ARG A 14 -8.74 -4.61 9.27
N LYS A 15 -8.51 -4.65 10.59
CA LYS A 15 -8.77 -3.53 11.49
C LYS A 15 -8.32 -2.26 10.76
N PRO A 16 -8.98 -1.11 10.94
CA PRO A 16 -8.51 0.15 10.36
C PRO A 16 -7.17 0.50 11.01
N ASN A 17 -6.10 -0.13 10.54
CA ASN A 17 -4.73 0.12 10.92
C ASN A 17 -4.41 1.39 10.16
N ARG A 18 -4.70 2.51 10.82
CA ARG A 18 -4.40 3.83 10.28
C ARG A 18 -2.89 3.88 10.07
N PHE A 19 -2.49 3.88 8.82
CA PHE A 19 -1.12 4.06 8.42
C PHE A 19 -0.63 5.43 8.89
N VAL A 20 0.60 5.47 9.42
CA VAL A 20 1.26 6.71 9.82
C VAL A 20 2.61 6.84 9.14
N VAL A 21 3.09 8.08 8.99
CA VAL A 21 4.42 8.36 8.48
C VAL A 21 5.47 7.66 9.35
N GLY A 22 6.41 6.98 8.69
CA GLY A 22 7.43 6.13 9.32
C GLY A 22 7.06 4.65 9.42
N ASP A 23 5.81 4.27 9.18
CA ASP A 23 5.41 2.87 9.18
C ASP A 23 6.14 2.08 8.09
N ARG A 24 6.53 0.86 8.45
CA ARG A 24 7.05 -0.15 7.53
C ARG A 24 5.87 -0.88 6.92
N VAL A 25 5.81 -0.92 5.60
CA VAL A 25 4.73 -1.58 4.86
C VAL A 25 5.27 -2.54 3.81
N MET A 26 4.45 -3.54 3.50
CA MET A 26 4.60 -4.42 2.36
C MET A 26 3.47 -4.13 1.36
N THR A 27 3.82 -3.96 0.10
CA THR A 27 2.86 -3.81 -1.01
C THR A 27 2.33 -5.16 -1.47
N SER A 28 1.20 -5.16 -2.19
CA SER A 28 0.61 -6.37 -2.80
C SER A 28 1.54 -7.20 -3.69
N ASN A 29 2.64 -6.62 -4.20
CA ASN A 29 3.67 -7.34 -4.97
C ASN A 29 4.91 -7.71 -4.14
N CYS A 30 4.75 -7.83 -2.82
CA CYS A 30 5.77 -8.23 -1.85
C CYS A 30 6.99 -7.32 -1.82
N ARG A 31 6.83 -6.02 -2.08
CA ARG A 31 7.90 -5.03 -1.96
C ARG A 31 7.78 -4.30 -0.63
N LEU A 32 8.91 -4.06 0.00
CA LEU A 32 8.99 -3.33 1.26
C LEU A 32 9.13 -1.83 0.99
N GLY A 33 8.46 -1.02 1.81
CA GLY A 33 8.46 0.43 1.67
C GLY A 33 8.12 1.18 2.96
N THR A 34 8.54 2.45 3.04
CA THR A 34 8.28 3.35 4.18
C THR A 34 7.20 4.32 3.80
N ILE A 35 6.20 4.49 4.65
CA ILE A 35 5.26 5.59 4.48
C ILE A 35 5.96 6.91 4.77
N VAL A 36 6.01 7.80 3.79
CA VAL A 36 6.59 9.15 3.92
C VAL A 36 5.53 10.24 3.97
N ARG A 37 4.33 9.96 3.46
CA ARG A 37 3.19 10.88 3.50
C ARG A 37 1.88 10.09 3.51
N VAL A 38 0.88 10.60 4.21
CA VAL A 38 -0.51 10.14 4.14
C VAL A 38 -1.33 11.36 3.73
N ASP A 39 -2.16 11.20 2.70
CA ASP A 39 -2.94 12.30 2.14
C ASP A 39 -4.34 11.82 1.76
N LYS A 40 -5.21 12.75 1.38
CA LYS A 40 -6.60 12.48 1.02
C LYS A 40 -7.03 13.32 -0.16
N ASP A 41 -7.67 12.67 -1.13
CA ASP A 41 -8.28 13.32 -2.28
C ASP A 41 -9.80 13.04 -2.36
N GLU A 42 -10.38 13.29 -3.53
CA GLU A 42 -11.81 13.07 -3.82
C GLU A 42 -12.19 11.57 -3.81
N LEU A 43 -11.22 10.67 -4.00
CA LEU A 43 -11.42 9.21 -4.08
C LEU A 43 -11.19 8.52 -2.74
N GLY A 44 -10.35 9.07 -1.86
CA GLY A 44 -10.12 8.51 -0.53
C GLY A 44 -8.80 8.92 0.10
N GLU A 45 -8.45 8.22 1.18
CA GLU A 45 -7.13 8.34 1.80
C GLU A 45 -6.14 7.44 1.05
N TYR A 46 -4.96 7.98 0.74
CA TYR A 46 -3.86 7.25 0.12
C TYR A 46 -2.53 7.48 0.86
N CYS A 47 -1.61 6.54 0.72
CA CYS A 47 -0.29 6.58 1.32
C CYS A 47 0.77 6.75 0.24
N VAL A 48 1.74 7.61 0.49
CA VAL A 48 2.94 7.71 -0.34
C VAL A 48 4.05 6.93 0.34
N VAL A 49 4.62 5.99 -0.42
CA VAL A 49 5.59 5.02 0.06
C VAL A 49 6.88 5.16 -0.73
N VAL A 50 8.02 5.21 -0.03
CA VAL A 50 9.35 5.03 -0.63
C VAL A 50 9.72 3.56 -0.53
N LEU A 51 9.90 2.91 -1.68
CA LEU A 51 10.24 1.49 -1.76
C LEU A 51 11.75 1.28 -1.54
N ASP A 52 12.11 0.16 -0.92
CA ASP A 52 13.52 -0.16 -0.64
C ASP A 52 14.28 -0.57 -1.91
N ILE A 53 13.57 -1.11 -2.90
CA ILE A 53 14.18 -1.67 -4.12
C ILE A 53 14.35 -0.65 -5.24
N VAL A 54 13.63 0.48 -5.19
CA VAL A 54 13.61 1.47 -6.26
C VAL A 54 13.47 2.86 -5.66
N SER A 55 14.33 3.77 -6.10
CA SER A 55 14.27 5.16 -5.69
C SER A 55 13.01 5.84 -6.25
N GLY A 56 12.24 6.47 -5.38
CA GLY A 56 11.06 7.23 -5.76
C GLY A 56 9.97 7.19 -4.70
N GLU A 57 9.01 8.10 -4.85
CA GLU A 57 7.77 8.16 -4.07
C GLU A 57 6.63 7.58 -4.91
N TYR A 58 5.88 6.65 -4.33
CA TYR A 58 4.79 5.96 -5.01
C TYR A 58 3.53 6.01 -4.17
N ALA A 59 2.41 6.43 -4.77
CA ALA A 59 1.11 6.46 -4.11
C ALA A 59 0.45 5.08 -4.15
N TYR A 60 -0.15 4.68 -3.02
CA TYR A 60 -0.84 3.43 -2.81
C TYR A 60 -2.13 3.66 -2.01
N ASP A 61 -3.17 2.91 -2.35
CA ASP A 61 -4.36 2.84 -1.53
C ASP A 61 -4.09 2.01 -0.26
N PHE A 62 -4.86 2.28 0.79
CA PHE A 62 -4.73 1.56 2.06
C PHE A 62 -4.97 0.05 1.90
N ALA A 63 -5.77 -0.36 0.92
CA ALA A 63 -6.06 -1.76 0.63
C ALA A 63 -4.84 -2.52 0.08
N ASP A 64 -3.93 -1.82 -0.60
CA ASP A 64 -2.74 -2.39 -1.24
C ASP A 64 -1.53 -2.53 -0.31
N LEU A 65 -1.67 -2.05 0.93
CA LEU A 65 -0.60 -2.03 1.91
C LEU A 65 -0.92 -2.96 3.09
N GLU A 66 0.12 -3.62 3.58
CA GLU A 66 0.11 -4.37 4.82
C GLU A 66 1.18 -3.83 5.76
N LYS A 67 0.79 -3.48 6.98
CA LYS A 67 1.73 -3.03 8.02
C LYS A 67 2.51 -4.23 8.56
N ILE A 68 3.82 -4.05 8.75
CA ILE A 68 4.74 -5.03 9.31
C ILE A 68 4.90 -4.81 10.82
#